data_AF-A0AAW8QUY6-F1
#
_entry.id   AF-A0AAW8QUY6-F1
#
_cell.length_a   1.000
_cell.length_b   1.000
_cell.length_c   1.000
_cell.angle_alpha   90.00
_cell.angle_beta   90.00
_cell.angle_gamma   90.00
#
_symmetry.space_group_name_H-M   'P 1'
#
loop_
_entity.id
_entity.type
_entity.pdbx_description
1 polymer ?
#
loop_
_entity_poly.entity_id
_entity_poly.type
_entity_poly.pdbx_seq_one_letter_code
_entity_poly.pdbx_strand_id
1 'polypeptide(L)' 'MNPFKKVNTKFKDAIRDKAISRAETRIVLAQKNPEDFSEEQLEVIVQEEEAKIYSTIKEKGILAVLAVLGIGIFG' A
#
# COMPACT_ATOMS: atom_id res chain seq x y z
N MET A 1 2.47 13.00 -24.05
CA MET A 1 2.52 12.48 -22.66
C MET A 1 3.10 11.07 -22.69
N ASN A 2 4.14 10.77 -21.91
CA ASN A 2 4.83 9.46 -21.94
C ASN A 2 3.96 8.37 -21.26
N PRO A 3 3.55 7.30 -21.96
CA PRO A 3 2.69 6.25 -21.39
C PRO A 3 3.31 5.53 -20.19
N PHE A 4 4.64 5.39 -20.14
CA PHE A 4 5.35 4.75 -19.03
C PHE A 4 5.24 5.54 -17.72
N LYS A 5 5.12 6.88 -17.80
CA LYS A 5 4.93 7.73 -16.61
C LYS A 5 3.55 7.47 -15.97
N LYS A 6 2.51 7.27 -16.79
CA LYS A 6 1.14 7.00 -16.34
C LYS A 6 0.99 5.63 -15.68
N VAL A 7 1.74 4.63 -16.16
CA VAL A 7 1.77 3.29 -15.54
C VAL A 7 2.46 3.34 -14.18
N ASN A 8 3.59 4.04 -14.08
CA ASN A 8 4.31 4.20 -12.82
C ASN A 8 3.48 4.93 -11.75
N THR A 9 2.72 5.97 -12.12
CA THR A 9 1.84 6.67 -11.17
C THR A 9 0.74 5.75 -10.66
N LYS A 10 0.01 5.05 -11.56
CA LYS A 10 -1.04 4.11 -11.16
C LYS A 10 -0.54 3.00 -10.23
N PHE A 11 0.68 2.53 -10.46
CA PHE A 11 1.29 1.52 -9.60
C PHE A 11 1.59 2.07 -8.20
N LYS A 12 2.12 3.29 -8.11
CA LYS A 12 2.35 3.97 -6.82
C LYS A 12 1.04 4.24 -6.09
N ASP A 13 0.02 4.71 -6.79
CA ASP A 13 -1.31 4.96 -6.23
C ASP A 13 -1.89 3.65 -5.64
N ALA A 14 -1.78 2.53 -6.37
CA ALA A 14 -2.25 1.23 -5.88
C ALA A 14 -1.47 0.72 -4.65
N ILE A 15 -0.16 0.98 -4.57
CA ILE A 15 0.62 0.67 -3.36
C ILE A 15 0.15 1.51 -2.19
N ARG A 16 -0.05 2.81 -2.42
CA ARG A 16 -0.48 3.77 -1.40
C ARG A 16 -1.87 3.40 -0.85
N ASP A 17 -2.83 3.14 -1.73
CA ASP A 17 -4.18 2.70 -1.34
C ASP A 17 -4.14 1.41 -0.50
N LYS A 18 -3.29 0.45 -0.90
CA LYS A 18 -3.11 -0.77 -0.12
C LYS A 18 -2.48 -0.50 1.25
N ALA A 19 -1.50 0.39 1.32
CA ALA A 19 -0.86 0.75 2.57
C ALA A 19 -1.83 1.44 3.53
N ILE A 20 -2.70 2.33 3.03
CA ILE A 20 -3.79 2.95 3.81
C ILE A 20 -4.71 1.86 4.37
N SER A 21 -5.19 0.94 3.53
CA SER A 21 -6.05 -0.16 3.97
C SER A 21 -5.38 -1.06 5.04
N ARG A 22 -4.07 -1.31 4.92
CA ARG A 22 -3.30 -2.05 5.94
C ARG A 22 -3.12 -1.26 7.23
N ALA A 23 -2.88 0.05 7.13
CA ALA A 23 -2.77 0.94 8.28
C ALA A 23 -4.07 0.97 9.08
N GLU A 24 -5.21 1.14 8.41
CA GLU A 24 -6.54 1.06 9.02
C GLU A 24 -6.75 -0.28 9.73
N THR A 25 -6.45 -1.39 9.06
CA THR A 25 -6.55 -2.73 9.65
C THR A 25 -5.67 -2.86 10.89
N ARG A 26 -4.43 -2.37 10.84
CA ARG A 26 -3.48 -2.40 11.96
C ARG A 26 -3.97 -1.57 13.15
N ILE A 27 -4.55 -0.40 12.90
CA ILE A 27 -5.14 0.48 13.91
C ILE A 27 -6.32 -0.20 14.60
N VAL A 28 -7.24 -0.77 13.82
CA VAL A 28 -8.41 -1.50 14.34
C VAL A 28 -7.99 -2.71 15.17
N LEU A 29 -7.00 -3.49 14.69
CA LEU A 29 -6.46 -4.64 15.44
C LEU A 29 -5.80 -4.21 16.77
N ALA A 30 -5.28 -2.98 16.85
CA ALA A 30 -4.76 -2.40 18.08
C ALA A 30 -5.85 -1.82 19.00
N GLN A 31 -7.14 -2.03 18.69
CA GLN A 31 -8.28 -1.47 19.41
C GLN A 31 -8.24 0.08 19.49
N LYS A 32 -7.80 0.70 18.40
CA LYS A 32 -7.76 2.15 18.21
C LYS A 32 -8.61 2.56 17.00
N ASN A 33 -8.97 3.83 16.93
CA ASN A 33 -9.61 4.44 15.77
C ASN A 33 -8.60 5.32 15.02
N PRO A 34 -8.71 5.45 13.69
CA PRO A 34 -7.85 6.37 12.92
C PRO A 34 -7.93 7.82 13.42
N GLU A 35 -9.09 8.22 13.93
CA GLU A 35 -9.37 9.54 14.52
C GLU A 35 -8.56 9.81 15.80
N ASP A 36 -7.98 8.78 16.42
CA ASP A 36 -7.13 8.91 17.62
C ASP A 36 -5.71 9.41 17.28
N PHE A 37 -5.37 9.55 15.99
CA PHE A 37 -4.04 9.90 15.51
C PHE A 37 -4.05 11.24 14.77
N SER A 38 -2.95 11.99 14.87
CA SER A 38 -2.75 13.17 14.02
C SER A 38 -2.49 12.77 12.56
N GLU A 39 -2.64 13.72 11.64
CA GLU A 39 -2.32 13.49 10.22
C GLU A 39 -0.87 13.04 10.03
N GLU A 40 0.08 13.61 10.77
CA GLU A 40 1.49 13.19 10.70
C GLU A 40 1.70 11.77 11.22
N GLN A 41 0.97 11.37 12.26
CA GLN A 41 1.05 10.02 12.80
C GLN A 41 0.47 8.99 11.84
N LEU A 42 -0.68 9.30 11.22
CA LEU A 42 -1.28 8.46 10.18
C LEU A 42 -0.35 8.34 8.99
N GLU A 43 0.27 9.44 8.56
CA GLU A 43 1.25 9.42 7.46
C GLU A 43 2.42 8.48 7.76
N VAL A 44 2.98 8.53 8.97
CA VAL A 44 4.06 7.63 9.38
C VAL A 44 3.61 6.16 9.32
N ILE A 45 2.42 5.83 9.84
CA ILE A 45 1.89 4.46 9.81
C ILE A 45 1.70 3.99 8.36
N VAL A 46 1.14 4.83 7.49
CA VAL A 46 0.96 4.48 6.07
C VAL A 46 2.31 4.28 5.39
N GLN A 47 3.30 5.14 5.63
CA GLN A 47 4.65 4.99 5.07
C GLN A 47 5.35 3.69 5.53
N GLU A 48 5.16 3.28 6.79
CA GLU A 48 5.64 2.00 7.27
C GLU A 48 5.00 0.83 6.49
N GLU A 49 3.69 0.88 6.22
CA GLU A 49 3.00 -0.14 5.45
C GLU A 49 3.41 -0.13 3.96
N GLU A 50 3.64 1.04 3.36
CA GLU A 50 4.20 1.16 2.01
C GLU A 50 5.59 0.52 1.93
N ALA A 51 6.48 0.81 2.88
CA ALA A 51 7.81 0.22 2.94
C ALA A 51 7.76 -1.31 3.02
N LYS A 52 6.82 -1.88 3.78
CA LYS A 52 6.60 -3.33 3.83
C LYS A 52 6.14 -3.90 2.49
N ILE A 53 5.27 -3.19 1.76
CA ILE A 53 4.84 -3.60 0.41
C ILE A 53 6.04 -3.59 -0.54
N TYR A 54 6.86 -2.54 -0.53
CA TYR A 54 8.09 -2.47 -1.34
C TYR A 54 9.09 -3.58 -1.00
N SER A 55 9.29 -3.88 0.30
CA SER A 55 10.13 -5.02 0.72
C SER A 55 9.58 -6.34 0.19
N THR A 56 8.26 -6.52 0.28
CA THR A 56 7.60 -7.73 -0.25
C THR A 56 7.79 -7.85 -1.76
N ILE A 57 7.70 -6.76 -2.52
CA ILE A 57 7.98 -6.74 -3.98
C ILE A 57 9.42 -7.18 -4.24
N LYS A 58 10.36 -6.64 -3.47
CA LYS A 58 11.79 -6.93 -3.61
C LYS A 58 12.11 -8.39 -3.29
N GLU A 59 11.47 -8.97 -2.28
CA GLU A 59 11.71 -10.34 -1.81
C GLU A 59 10.97 -11.40 -2.63
N LYS A 60 9.69 -11.15 -2.95
CA LYS A 60 8.78 -12.15 -3.55
C LYS A 60 8.54 -11.93 -5.05
N GLY A 61 9.06 -10.84 -5.60
CA GLY A 61 8.84 -10.45 -6.98
C GLY A 61 7.48 -9.80 -7.22
N ILE A 62 7.37 -9.07 -8.34
CA ILE A 62 6.21 -8.23 -8.65
C ILE A 62 4.91 -9.03 -8.83
N LEU A 63 4.98 -10.23 -9.43
CA LEU A 63 3.80 -11.06 -9.70
C LEU A 63 3.07 -11.52 -8.43
N ALA A 64 3.84 -11.90 -7.40
CA ALA A 64 3.28 -12.29 -6.11
C ALA A 64 2.60 -11.10 -5.41
N VAL A 65 3.14 -9.90 -5.57
CA VAL A 65 2.55 -8.70 -4.99
C VAL A 65 1.30 -8.25 -5.76
N LEU A 66 1.30 -8.31 -7.09
CA LEU A 66 0.11 -8.00 -7.89
C LEU A 66 -1.09 -8.89 -7.50
N ALA A 67 -0.85 -10.17 -7.22
CA ALA A 67 -1.87 -11.09 -6.70
C ALA A 67 -2.44 -10.61 -5.34
N VAL A 68 -1.58 -10.20 -4.41
CA VAL A 68 -1.98 -9.70 -3.07
C VAL A 68 -2.66 -8.33 -3.14
N LEU A 69 -2.33 -7.53 -4.15
CA LEU A 69 -2.99 -6.25 -4.43
C LEU A 69 -4.35 -6.42 -5.11
N GLY A 70 -4.74 -7.63 -5.51
CA GLY A 70 -5.99 -7.87 -6.23
C GLY A 70 -5.99 -7.32 -7.65
N ILE A 71 -4.81 -6.99 -8.19
CA ILE A 71 -4.65 -6.63 -9.59
C ILE A 71 -4.78 -7.94 -10.38
N GLY A 72 -5.92 -8.11 -11.05
CA GLY A 72 -6.28 -9.33 -11.78
C GLY A 72 -5.16 -9.76 -12.72
N ILE A 73 -4.47 -10.84 -12.34
CA ILE A 73 -3.50 -11.58 -13.18
C ILE A 73 -4.14 -12.81 -13.83
N PHE A 74 -5.44 -13.02 -13.63
CA PHE A 74 -6.24 -14.06 -14.29
C PHE A 74 -7.18 -13.36 -15.28
N GLY A 75 -6.73 -13.27 -16.52
CA GLY A 75 -7.59 -13.14 -17.70
C GLY A 75 -7.66 -14.48 -18.41
#